data_AF-I6EWR5-F1
#
_entry.id   AF-I6EWR5-F1
#
_cell.length_a   1.000
_cell.length_b   1.000
_cell.length_c   1.000
_cell.angle_alpha   90.00
_cell.angle_beta   90.00
_cell.angle_gamma   90.00
#
_symmetry.space_group_name_H-M   'P 1'
#
loop_
_entity.id
_entity.type
_entity.pdbx_description
1 polymer ?
#
loop_
_entity_poly.entity_id
_entity_poly.type
_entity_poly.pdbx_seq_one_letter_code
_entity_poly.pdbx_strand_id
1 'polypeptide(L)'
;MQFAVRCDELILDDRRVSVTGLRDYHTVLGAREDYRGLKSHETIQTWREYLCDASFTVALWLTPQATMVMSELEKAVLKPRYTPYLGRRSCPLTQPLFLGTCQASDPQKVLLNYEPVGGDIYSEESVDGHHLKFTVR
;
A
#
# COMPACT_ATOMS: atom_id res chain seq x y z
N MET A 1 -12.55 -9.21 4.57
CA MET A 1 -11.30 -9.44 3.83
C MET A 1 -10.15 -9.05 4.74
N GLN A 2 -8.99 -9.65 4.55
CA GLN A 2 -7.77 -9.40 5.33
C GLN A 2 -6.56 -9.38 4.40
N PHE A 3 -5.43 -8.88 4.92
CA PHE A 3 -4.22 -8.63 4.13
C PHE A 3 -2.94 -9.19 4.77
N ALA A 4 -1.97 -9.45 3.90
CA ALA A 4 -0.57 -9.58 4.24
C ALA A 4 0.27 -8.75 3.27
N VAL A 5 1.22 -7.99 3.79
CA VAL A 5 2.06 -7.06 3.04
C VAL A 5 3.52 -7.50 3.16
N ARG A 6 4.17 -7.70 2.02
CA ARG A 6 5.62 -7.91 1.94
C ARG A 6 6.32 -6.61 1.52
N CYS A 7 7.39 -6.26 2.21
CA CYS A 7 8.27 -5.14 1.85
C CYS A 7 9.29 -5.61 0.81
N ASP A 8 9.21 -5.12 -0.42
CA ASP A 8 10.09 -5.54 -1.51
C ASP A 8 11.26 -4.56 -1.63
N GLU A 9 12.49 -5.06 -1.48
CA GLU A 9 13.71 -4.26 -1.65
C GLU A 9 13.99 -4.02 -3.14
N LEU A 10 14.26 -2.77 -3.51
CA LEU A 10 14.60 -2.42 -4.88
C LEU A 10 16.06 -2.84 -5.17
N ILE A 11 16.25 -3.57 -6.27
CA ILE A 11 17.57 -3.90 -6.81
C ILE A 11 17.72 -3.24 -8.18
N LEU A 12 18.75 -2.42 -8.34
CA LEU A 12 19.12 -1.77 -9.60
C LEU A 12 20.60 -2.00 -9.87
N ASP A 13 20.94 -2.50 -11.06
CA ASP A 13 22.31 -2.83 -11.45
C ASP A 13 23.06 -3.68 -10.40
N ASP A 14 22.40 -4.73 -9.92
CA ASP A 14 22.86 -5.64 -8.84
C ASP A 14 23.17 -4.95 -7.50
N ARG A 15 22.67 -3.73 -7.29
CA ARG A 15 22.81 -2.98 -6.04
C ARG A 15 21.46 -2.80 -5.37
N ARG A 16 21.46 -3.02 -4.05
CA ARG A 16 20.30 -2.75 -3.20
C ARG A 16 20.12 -1.25 -3.04
N VAL A 17 18.90 -0.78 -3.24
CA VAL A 17 18.47 0.59 -2.99
C VAL A 17 17.52 0.56 -1.80
N SER A 18 17.98 1.10 -0.67
CA SER A 18 17.19 1.17 0.56
C SER A 18 16.06 2.20 0.43
N VAL A 19 14.90 1.88 1.00
CA VAL A 19 13.80 2.84 1.15
C VAL A 19 14.27 4.06 1.95
N THR A 20 13.90 5.25 1.48
CA THR A 20 14.23 6.51 2.17
C THR A 20 12.99 7.36 2.44
N GLY A 21 13.08 8.27 3.41
CA GLY A 21 12.03 9.23 3.72
C GLY A 21 12.25 10.57 3.01
N LEU A 22 11.18 11.18 2.51
CA LEU A 22 11.16 12.53 1.95
C LEU A 22 10.19 13.41 2.74
N ARG A 23 10.64 14.59 3.19
CA ARG A 23 9.80 15.58 3.84
C ARG A 23 9.53 16.76 2.90
N ASP A 24 8.31 16.83 2.39
CA ASP A 24 7.82 17.89 1.51
C ASP A 24 7.30 19.08 2.33
N TYR A 25 7.81 20.28 2.04
CA TYR A 25 7.30 21.53 2.58
C TYR A 25 6.16 22.02 1.69
N HIS A 26 4.93 21.82 2.16
CA HIS A 26 3.74 21.94 1.34
C HIS A 26 2.87 23.11 1.83
N THR A 27 2.87 24.20 1.08
CA THR A 27 2.06 25.40 1.39
C THR A 27 0.71 25.38 0.68
N VAL A 28 -0.30 26.00 1.28
CA VAL A 28 -1.60 26.25 0.63
C VAL A 28 -1.93 27.73 0.76
N LEU A 29 -2.13 28.40 -0.38
CA LEU A 29 -2.65 29.76 -0.45
C LEU A 29 -4.18 29.76 -0.37
N GLY A 30 -4.77 30.72 0.34
CA GLY A 30 -6.23 30.84 0.42
C GLY A 30 -6.91 29.67 1.13
N ALA A 31 -6.20 29.01 2.07
CA ALA A 31 -6.78 27.91 2.82
C ALA A 31 -7.91 28.41 3.74
N ARG A 32 -9.00 27.65 3.83
CA ARG A 32 -10.16 27.99 4.68
C ARG A 32 -9.73 28.24 6.13
N GLU A 33 -10.29 29.27 6.74
CA GLU A 33 -10.10 29.59 8.16
C GLU A 33 -11.05 28.76 9.05
N ASP A 34 -12.27 28.53 8.57
CA ASP A 34 -13.32 27.75 9.25
C ASP A 34 -13.97 26.78 8.25
N TYR A 35 -14.68 25.77 8.75
CA TYR A 35 -15.50 24.86 7.94
C TYR A 35 -16.78 25.54 7.39
N ARG A 36 -17.18 26.70 7.94
CA ARG A 36 -18.31 27.50 7.45
C ARG A 36 -17.84 28.88 6.95
N GLY A 37 -18.48 29.37 5.89
CA GLY A 37 -18.16 30.68 5.31
C GLY A 37 -17.04 30.63 4.26
N LEU A 38 -16.58 31.81 3.84
CA LEU A 38 -15.65 31.99 2.70
C LEU A 38 -14.33 32.69 3.09
N LYS A 39 -14.09 32.94 4.38
CA LYS A 39 -12.82 33.53 4.84
C LYS A 39 -11.68 32.53 4.69
N SER A 40 -10.49 33.05 4.39
CA SER A 40 -9.29 32.24 4.16
C SER A 40 -8.04 32.93 4.69
N HIS A 41 -7.05 32.12 5.07
CA HIS A 41 -5.70 32.57 5.36
C HIS A 41 -4.96 32.93 4.07
N GLU A 42 -4.02 33.88 4.15
CA GLU A 42 -3.13 34.18 3.02
C GLU A 42 -2.28 32.95 2.65
N THR A 43 -1.56 32.38 3.61
CA THR A 43 -0.77 31.14 3.45
C THR A 43 -0.84 30.30 4.71
N ILE A 44 -1.03 28.99 4.56
CA ILE A 44 -0.76 28.00 5.61
C ILE A 44 0.38 27.06 5.20
N GLN A 45 1.03 26.46 6.19
CA GLN A 45 2.17 25.56 5.99
C GLN A 45 1.82 24.17 6.52
N THR A 46 2.25 23.15 5.77
CA THR A 46 2.17 21.74 6.18
C THR A 46 3.47 21.03 5.81
N TRP A 47 3.83 20.00 6.58
CA TRP A 47 4.98 19.12 6.26
C TRP A 47 4.45 17.72 6.03
N ARG A 48 4.76 17.15 4.86
CA ARG A 48 4.23 15.84 4.44
C ARG A 48 5.38 14.87 4.22
N GLU A 49 5.31 13.72 4.88
CA GLU A 49 6.30 12.66 4.74
C GLU A 49 5.90 11.66 3.66
N TYR A 50 6.86 11.24 2.85
CA TYR A 50 6.72 10.25 1.78
C TYR A 50 7.82 9.19 1.89
N LEU A 51 7.55 8.02 1.32
CA LEU A 51 8.55 6.97 1.11
C LEU A 51 9.03 7.03 -0.34
N CYS A 52 10.35 6.97 -0.53
CA CYS A 52 11.02 6.87 -1.82
C CYS A 52 11.59 5.46 -2.00
N ASP A 53 11.59 4.98 -3.24
CA ASP A 53 12.10 3.66 -3.64
C ASP A 53 11.46 2.47 -2.91
N ALA A 54 10.24 2.66 -2.38
CA ALA A 54 9.46 1.63 -1.73
C ALA A 54 8.59 0.86 -2.73
N SER A 55 8.64 -0.47 -2.66
CA SER A 55 7.73 -1.38 -3.36
C SER A 55 7.12 -2.37 -2.37
N PHE A 56 5.90 -2.81 -2.63
CA PHE A 56 5.18 -3.74 -1.78
C PHE A 56 4.39 -4.76 -2.61
N THR A 57 4.41 -6.01 -2.17
CA THR A 57 3.53 -7.06 -2.68
C THR A 57 2.48 -7.37 -1.61
N VAL A 58 1.20 -7.29 -1.99
CA VAL A 58 0.08 -7.49 -1.06
C VAL A 58 -0.70 -8.73 -1.43
N ALA A 59 -0.78 -9.68 -0.50
CA ALA A 59 -1.73 -10.78 -0.54
C ALA A 59 -3.02 -10.36 0.17
N LEU A 60 -4.17 -10.72 -0.41
CA LEU A 60 -5.48 -10.46 0.18
C LEU A 60 -6.37 -11.70 0.10
N TRP A 61 -7.19 -11.91 1.12
CA TRP A 61 -8.12 -13.03 1.16
C TRP A 61 -9.46 -12.65 1.79
N LEU A 62 -10.45 -13.49 1.55
CA LEU A 62 -11.79 -13.31 2.10
C LEU A 62 -11.87 -13.94 3.48
N THR A 63 -12.51 -13.21 4.40
CA THR A 63 -12.84 -13.72 5.73
C THR A 63 -14.06 -14.65 5.64
N PRO A 64 -14.31 -15.53 6.62
CA PRO A 64 -15.48 -16.41 6.60
C PRO A 64 -16.83 -15.67 6.53
N GLN A 65 -16.87 -14.41 6.99
CA GLN A 65 -18.05 -13.54 6.96
C GLN A 65 -18.05 -12.56 5.76
N ALA A 66 -17.20 -12.77 4.76
CA ALA A 66 -17.14 -11.88 3.60
C ALA A 66 -18.46 -11.92 2.80
N THR A 67 -18.94 -10.74 2.42
CA THR A 67 -20.15 -10.55 1.61
C THR A 67 -19.88 -10.44 0.11
N MET A 68 -18.61 -10.47 -0.29
CA MET A 68 -18.13 -10.32 -1.66
C MET A 68 -17.30 -11.53 -2.08
N VAL A 69 -17.14 -11.73 -3.39
CA VAL A 69 -16.33 -12.82 -3.93
C VAL A 69 -15.03 -12.32 -4.55
N MET A 70 -14.00 -13.17 -4.61
CA MET A 70 -12.66 -12.77 -5.07
C MET A 70 -12.67 -12.22 -6.51
N SER A 71 -13.54 -12.76 -7.36
CA SER A 71 -13.66 -12.32 -8.75
C SER A 71 -14.22 -10.90 -8.91
N GLU A 72 -14.94 -10.38 -7.91
CA GLU A 72 -15.40 -8.98 -7.89
C GLU A 72 -14.23 -8.05 -7.58
N LEU A 73 -13.39 -8.43 -6.62
CA LEU A 73 -12.18 -7.68 -6.25
C LEU A 73 -11.19 -7.63 -7.41
N GLU A 74 -10.93 -8.76 -8.05
CA GLU A 74 -10.08 -8.87 -9.24
C GLU A 74 -10.54 -7.90 -10.35
N LYS A 75 -11.84 -7.93 -10.70
CA LYS A 75 -12.41 -7.00 -11.69
C LYS A 75 -12.24 -5.54 -11.28
N ALA A 76 -12.41 -5.24 -9.99
CA ALA A 76 -12.31 -3.89 -9.47
C ALA A 76 -10.87 -3.34 -9.54
N VAL A 77 -9.86 -4.16 -9.25
CA VAL A 77 -8.45 -3.73 -9.33
C VAL A 77 -7.94 -3.64 -10.77
N LEU A 78 -8.45 -4.48 -11.68
CA LEU A 78 -8.14 -4.42 -13.11
C LEU A 78 -8.80 -3.22 -13.80
N LYS A 79 -10.00 -2.83 -13.36
CA LYS A 79 -10.78 -1.73 -13.94
C LYS A 79 -11.36 -0.83 -12.83
N PRO A 80 -10.50 -0.05 -12.17
CA PRO A 80 -10.92 0.77 -11.04
C PRO A 80 -11.85 1.89 -11.50
N ARG A 81 -12.92 2.12 -10.72
CA ARG A 81 -13.89 3.21 -11.00
C ARG A 81 -13.37 4.58 -10.59
N TYR A 82 -12.60 4.65 -9.51
CA TYR A 82 -11.89 5.85 -9.07
C TYR A 82 -10.39 5.67 -9.29
N THR A 83 -9.67 6.76 -9.55
CA THR A 83 -8.23 6.73 -9.77
C THR A 83 -7.51 6.13 -8.55
N PRO A 84 -6.82 4.98 -8.67
CA PRO A 84 -6.02 4.43 -7.59
C PRO A 84 -4.73 5.25 -7.41
N TYR A 85 -4.25 5.36 -6.17
CA TYR A 85 -3.01 6.04 -5.82
C TYR A 85 -2.42 5.45 -4.54
N LEU A 86 -1.11 5.62 -4.34
CA LEU A 86 -0.38 5.08 -3.19
C LEU A 86 -0.42 6.07 -2.01
N GLY A 87 -1.50 6.01 -1.23
CA GLY A 87 -1.72 6.84 -0.05
C GLY A 87 -2.20 8.26 -0.37
N ARG A 88 -1.43 9.06 -1.12
CA ARG A 88 -1.81 10.41 -1.58
C ARG A 88 -2.00 10.43 -3.10
N ARG A 89 -2.94 11.25 -3.61
CA ARG A 89 -3.21 11.38 -5.06
C ARG A 89 -1.98 11.79 -5.90
N SER A 90 -1.01 12.45 -5.27
CA SER A 90 0.27 12.82 -5.88
C SER A 90 1.22 11.63 -6.11
N CYS A 91 0.90 10.43 -5.61
CA CYS A 91 1.72 9.22 -5.73
C CYS A 91 1.05 8.23 -6.69
N PRO A 92 1.31 8.31 -8.01
CA PRO A 92 0.78 7.37 -8.98
C PRO A 92 1.38 5.97 -8.81
N LEU A 93 0.72 4.97 -9.39
CA LEU A 93 1.29 3.63 -9.50
C LEU A 93 2.21 3.56 -10.71
N THR A 94 3.37 2.92 -10.56
CA THR A 94 4.30 2.61 -11.66
C THR A 94 4.13 1.19 -12.19
N GLN A 95 3.37 0.36 -11.49
CA GLN A 95 3.00 -1.02 -11.86
C GLN A 95 1.47 -1.19 -11.77
N PRO A 96 0.86 -2.09 -12.57
CA PRO A 96 -0.55 -2.44 -12.40
C PRO A 96 -0.85 -2.90 -10.97
N LEU A 97 -2.00 -2.50 -10.43
CA LEU A 97 -2.41 -2.91 -9.08
C LEU A 97 -2.63 -4.43 -8.96
N PHE A 98 -2.98 -5.08 -10.06
CA PHE A 98 -3.19 -6.52 -10.13
C PHE A 98 -1.90 -7.23 -10.55
N LEU A 99 -1.44 -8.15 -9.71
CA LEU A 99 -0.28 -9.00 -9.99
C LEU A 99 -0.69 -10.42 -10.41
N GLY A 100 -1.64 -11.04 -9.70
CA GLY A 100 -2.09 -12.39 -10.00
C GLY A 100 -3.04 -12.96 -8.95
N THR A 101 -3.43 -14.22 -9.16
CA THR A 101 -4.25 -15.01 -8.25
C THR A 101 -3.61 -16.36 -8.00
N CYS A 102 -3.65 -16.86 -6.77
CA CYS A 102 -3.21 -18.21 -6.44
C CYS A 102 -4.00 -18.77 -5.26
N GLN A 103 -3.86 -20.08 -5.04
CA GLN A 103 -4.40 -20.77 -3.87
C GLN A 103 -3.25 -21.32 -3.03
N ALA A 104 -3.28 -21.09 -1.73
CA ALA A 104 -2.36 -21.69 -0.77
C ALA A 104 -3.02 -21.80 0.61
N SER A 105 -2.36 -22.50 1.54
CA SER A 105 -2.82 -22.67 2.92
C SER A 105 -2.61 -21.43 3.79
N ASP A 106 -1.66 -20.56 3.44
CA ASP A 106 -1.27 -19.41 4.25
C ASP A 106 -0.73 -18.26 3.35
N PRO A 107 -0.73 -17.00 3.85
CA PRO A 107 -0.31 -15.84 3.06
C PRO A 107 1.17 -15.87 2.63
N GLN A 108 2.07 -16.47 3.42
CA GLN A 108 3.49 -16.54 3.06
C GLN A 108 3.70 -17.42 1.85
N LYS A 109 3.08 -18.60 1.78
CA LYS A 109 3.15 -19.47 0.61
C LYS A 109 2.57 -18.82 -0.65
N VAL A 110 1.55 -17.98 -0.51
CA VAL A 110 1.07 -17.15 -1.61
C VAL A 110 2.17 -16.22 -2.12
N LEU A 111 2.78 -15.45 -1.21
CA LEU A 111 3.79 -14.45 -1.55
C LEU A 111 5.08 -15.07 -2.12
N LEU A 112 5.44 -16.30 -1.73
CA LEU A 112 6.57 -17.03 -2.31
C LEU A 112 6.43 -17.32 -3.82
N ASN A 113 5.22 -17.28 -4.38
CA ASN A 113 5.00 -17.51 -5.81
C ASN A 113 5.27 -16.27 -6.68
N TYR A 114 5.53 -15.12 -6.05
CA TYR A 114 5.69 -13.84 -6.74
C TYR A 114 7.01 -13.18 -6.33
N GLU A 115 7.89 -13.00 -7.30
CA GLU A 115 9.13 -12.24 -7.14
C GLU A 115 8.85 -10.74 -6.88
N PRO A 116 9.73 -10.03 -6.17
CA PRO A 116 10.95 -10.51 -5.53
C PRO A 116 10.69 -11.23 -4.19
N VAL A 117 11.28 -12.39 -3.97
CA VAL A 117 11.16 -13.10 -2.67
C VAL A 117 12.16 -12.58 -1.63
N GLY A 118 11.81 -12.71 -0.33
CA GLY A 118 12.74 -12.52 0.79
C GLY A 118 12.51 -11.29 1.67
N GLY A 119 11.57 -10.42 1.30
CA GLY A 119 11.16 -9.28 2.11
C GLY A 119 10.43 -9.66 3.40
N ASP A 120 10.45 -8.77 4.39
CA ASP A 120 9.67 -8.91 5.62
C ASP A 120 8.16 -8.91 5.31
N ILE A 121 7.42 -9.82 5.95
CA ILE A 121 5.98 -9.98 5.78
C ILE A 121 5.24 -9.58 7.05
N TYR A 122 4.26 -8.69 6.90
CA TYR A 122 3.34 -8.24 7.92
C TYR A 122 1.94 -8.76 7.59
N SER A 123 1.38 -9.62 8.43
CA SER A 123 0.12 -10.34 8.13
C SER A 123 -0.90 -10.25 9.27
N GLU A 124 -2.18 -10.14 8.90
CA GLU A 124 -3.31 -10.24 9.84
C GLU A 124 -3.55 -11.68 10.34
N GLU A 125 -3.17 -12.68 9.56
CA GLU A 125 -3.15 -14.09 9.98
C GLU A 125 -1.77 -14.50 10.48
N SER A 126 -1.73 -15.46 11.41
CA SER A 126 -0.46 -16.05 11.86
C SER A 126 0.22 -16.76 10.69
N VAL A 127 1.52 -16.53 10.53
CA VAL A 127 2.35 -17.14 9.50
C VAL A 127 3.47 -17.93 10.17
N ASP A 128 3.81 -19.09 9.62
CA ASP A 128 4.83 -19.99 10.18
C ASP A 128 6.25 -19.45 9.91
N GLY A 129 7.03 -19.14 10.95
CA GLY A 129 8.45 -18.74 10.83
C GLY A 129 8.87 -17.56 11.71
N HIS A 130 10.06 -17.00 11.45
CA HIS A 130 10.61 -15.81 12.12
C HIS A 130 9.95 -14.48 11.66
N HIS A 131 8.67 -14.51 11.31
CA HIS A 131 7.97 -13.36 10.74
C HIS A 131 7.09 -12.69 11.80
N LEU A 132 7.22 -11.37 11.90
CA LEU A 132 6.62 -10.59 12.98
C LEU A 132 5.11 -10.45 12.74
N LYS A 133 4.31 -11.06 13.62
CA LYS A 133 2.88 -10.78 13.70
C LYS A 133 2.67 -9.40 14.29
N PHE A 134 2.08 -8.48 13.52
CA PHE A 134 1.62 -7.20 14.02
C PHE A 134 0.10 -7.17 14.04
N THR A 135 -0.46 -7.27 15.24
CA THR A 135 -1.88 -6.95 15.45
C THR A 135 -1.99 -5.42 15.51
N VAL A 136 -2.53 -4.80 14.45
CA VAL A 136 -2.92 -3.39 14.51
C VAL A 136 -4.05 -3.30 15.56
N ARG A 137 -3.82 -2.54 16.63
CA ARG A 137 -4.83 -2.24 17.66
C ARG A 137 -5.78 -1.15 17.19
#